data_AF-A0A5E8H5G6-F1
#
_entry.id   AF-A0A5E8H5G6-F1
#
_cell.length_a   1.000
_cell.length_b   1.000
_cell.length_c   1.000
_cell.angle_alpha   90.00
_cell.angle_beta   90.00
_cell.angle_gamma   90.00
#
_symmetry.space_group_name_H-M   'P 1'
#
loop_
_entity.id
_entity.type
_entity.pdbx_description
1 polymer ?
#
loop_
_entity_poly.entity_id
_entity_poly.type
_entity_poly.pdbx_seq_one_letter_code
_entity_poly.pdbx_strand_id
1 'polypeptide(L)'
;MSADWTTEEELAQLIRARAARGRMVTLRPETAEKIARRLLTPSGADRHLAGLGFRLEVWSPDGRGFLELLAAAQSYQLIKLVFDAALKTRPGGRLVVRQGIRVVLDSGPPDPGGAGNVVRLPTAGTGRAR
;
A
#
# COMPACT_ATOMS: atom_id res chain seq x y z
N MET A 1 -26.13 7.54 -20.03
CA MET A 1 -26.99 7.32 -18.85
C MET A 1 -26.10 7.32 -17.62
N SER A 2 -26.10 8.42 -16.87
CA SER A 2 -25.29 8.60 -15.65
C SER A 2 -26.14 8.12 -14.47
N ALA A 3 -25.78 7.00 -13.86
CA ALA A 3 -26.44 6.54 -12.64
C ALA A 3 -25.93 7.39 -11.48
N ASP A 4 -26.84 8.03 -10.73
CA ASP A 4 -26.52 8.65 -9.45
C ASP A 4 -26.31 7.55 -8.40
N TRP A 5 -25.05 7.36 -8.00
CA TRP A 5 -24.68 6.46 -6.92
C TRP A 5 -24.53 7.31 -5.66
N THR A 6 -25.53 7.25 -4.79
CA THR A 6 -25.65 8.17 -3.66
C THR A 6 -24.99 7.63 -2.40
N THR A 7 -24.47 6.40 -2.39
CA THR A 7 -23.87 5.79 -1.19
C THR A 7 -22.46 5.21 -1.39
N GLU A 8 -21.64 5.32 -0.34
CA GLU A 8 -20.25 4.83 -0.28
C GLU A 8 -20.18 3.30 -0.47
N GLU A 9 -21.22 2.58 -0.05
CA GLU A 9 -21.33 1.12 -0.18
C GLU A 9 -21.55 0.66 -1.63
N GLU A 10 -22.38 1.37 -2.39
CA GLU A 10 -22.59 1.07 -3.82
C GLU A 10 -21.31 1.28 -4.62
N LEU A 11 -20.55 2.33 -4.30
CA LEU A 11 -19.25 2.59 -4.91
C LEU A 11 -18.24 1.50 -4.56
N ALA A 12 -18.18 1.09 -3.30
CA ALA A 12 -17.32 -0.01 -2.86
C ALA A 12 -17.69 -1.33 -3.55
N GLN A 13 -18.98 -1.62 -3.71
CA GLN A 13 -19.47 -2.81 -4.39
C GLN A 13 -19.14 -2.79 -5.90
N LEU A 14 -19.29 -1.64 -6.56
CA LEU A 14 -18.92 -1.45 -7.96
C LEU A 14 -17.41 -1.64 -8.19
N ILE A 15 -16.57 -1.04 -7.33
CA ILE A 15 -15.11 -1.19 -7.40
C ILE A 15 -14.74 -2.66 -7.24
N ARG A 16 -15.30 -3.37 -6.24
CA ARG A 16 -15.06 -4.81 -6.03
C ARG A 16 -15.48 -5.65 -7.25
N ALA A 17 -16.67 -5.42 -7.79
CA ALA A 17 -17.18 -6.16 -8.94
C ALA A 17 -16.37 -5.92 -10.23
N ARG A 18 -15.81 -4.72 -10.40
CA ARG A 18 -14.95 -4.38 -11.55
C ARG A 18 -13.51 -4.87 -11.38
N ALA A 19 -12.94 -4.76 -10.17
CA ALA A 19 -11.62 -5.29 -9.84
C ALA A 19 -11.57 -6.81 -10.04
N ALA A 20 -12.62 -7.54 -9.63
CA ALA A 20 -12.75 -8.99 -9.88
C ALA A 20 -12.74 -9.37 -11.37
N ARG A 21 -12.99 -8.41 -12.26
CA ARG A 21 -12.99 -8.58 -13.72
C ARG A 21 -11.80 -7.90 -14.40
N GLY A 22 -10.83 -7.38 -13.63
CA GLY A 22 -9.67 -6.66 -14.16
C GLY A 22 -10.01 -5.38 -14.93
N ARG A 23 -11.17 -4.76 -14.67
CA ARG A 23 -11.65 -3.58 -15.42
C ARG A 23 -11.44 -2.30 -14.63
N MET A 24 -11.00 -1.25 -15.34
CA MET A 24 -10.85 0.09 -14.79
C MET A 24 -12.21 0.72 -14.43
N VAL A 25 -12.23 1.52 -13.36
CA VAL A 25 -13.40 2.28 -12.92
C VAL A 25 -13.11 3.75 -13.15
N THR A 26 -13.89 4.40 -14.00
CA THR A 26 -13.88 5.85 -14.16
C THR A 26 -14.79 6.46 -13.10
N LEU A 27 -14.22 7.29 -12.24
CA LEU A 27 -14.95 8.01 -11.20
C LEU A 27 -15.37 9.38 -11.74
N ARG A 28 -16.51 9.92 -11.27
CA ARG A 28 -16.83 11.34 -11.47
C ARG A 28 -15.77 12.19 -10.75
N PRO A 29 -15.46 13.41 -11.22
CA PRO A 29 -14.44 14.27 -10.61
C PRO A 29 -14.63 14.47 -9.10
N GLU A 30 -15.87 14.75 -8.68
CA GLU A 30 -16.27 14.93 -7.28
C GLU A 30 -16.05 13.67 -6.40
N THR A 31 -16.30 12.49 -6.96
CA THR A 31 -16.10 11.21 -6.28
C THR A 31 -14.61 10.84 -6.23
N ALA A 32 -13.88 11.13 -7.31
CA ALA A 32 -12.44 10.95 -7.38
C ALA A 32 -11.72 11.81 -6.35
N GLU A 33 -12.15 13.06 -6.16
CA GLU A 33 -11.60 13.96 -5.16
C GLU A 33 -11.89 13.48 -3.73
N LYS A 34 -13.13 13.03 -3.44
CA LYS A 34 -13.48 12.45 -2.14
C LYS A 34 -12.67 11.19 -1.83
N ILE A 35 -12.52 10.29 -2.81
CA ILE A 35 -11.69 9.09 -2.67
C ILE A 35 -10.22 9.47 -2.50
N ALA A 36 -9.68 10.36 -3.33
CA ALA A 36 -8.30 10.81 -3.23
C ALA A 36 -8.02 11.42 -1.86
N ARG A 37 -8.91 12.29 -1.38
CA ARG A 37 -8.82 12.86 -0.04
C ARG A 37 -8.82 11.77 1.02
N ARG A 38 -9.65 10.74 0.93
CA ARG A 38 -9.72 9.64 1.92
C ARG A 38 -8.59 8.62 1.81
N LEU A 39 -7.98 8.46 0.63
CA LEU A 39 -6.78 7.65 0.41
C LEU A 39 -5.51 8.37 0.88
N LEU A 40 -5.48 9.69 0.77
CA LEU A 40 -4.39 10.56 1.22
C LEU A 40 -4.53 10.95 2.69
N THR A 41 -5.76 10.97 3.21
CA THR A 41 -6.04 11.13 4.64
C THR A 41 -5.88 9.74 5.25
N PRO A 42 -4.83 9.51 6.05
CA PRO A 42 -4.67 8.20 6.63
C PRO A 42 -5.83 8.01 7.61
N SER A 43 -6.70 7.06 7.31
CA SER A 43 -7.86 6.73 8.14
C SER A 43 -7.38 6.41 9.55
N GLY A 44 -7.58 7.33 10.49
CA GLY A 44 -7.11 7.21 11.87
C GLY A 44 -5.64 7.53 12.12
N ALA A 45 -4.94 8.26 11.24
CA ALA A 45 -3.57 8.69 11.55
C ALA A 45 -3.56 9.57 12.78
N ASP A 46 -2.91 9.05 13.81
CA ASP A 46 -2.24 9.84 14.81
C ASP A 46 -1.62 11.07 14.12
N ARG A 47 -1.98 12.27 14.56
CA ARG A 47 -1.49 13.56 14.03
C ARG A 47 0.04 13.60 13.99
N HIS A 48 0.70 12.83 14.86
CA HIS A 48 2.15 12.71 14.92
C HIS A 48 2.75 11.98 13.70
N LEU A 49 1.93 11.25 12.95
CA LEU A 49 2.30 10.59 11.70
C LEU A 49 1.97 11.43 10.45
N ALA A 50 1.34 12.60 10.62
CA ALA A 50 1.07 13.51 9.52
C ALA A 50 2.39 14.01 8.92
N GLY A 51 2.53 13.91 7.59
CA GLY A 51 3.76 14.25 6.87
C GLY A 51 4.79 13.12 6.79
N LEU A 52 4.61 12.01 7.52
CA LEU A 52 5.46 10.81 7.36
C LEU A 52 4.93 9.96 6.18
N GLY A 53 5.57 10.14 5.02
CA GLY A 53 5.14 9.55 3.76
C GLY A 53 5.28 8.03 3.69
N PHE A 54 6.22 7.44 4.44
CA PHE A 54 6.47 6.00 4.46
C PHE A 54 6.01 5.36 5.77
N ARG A 55 5.44 4.15 5.68
CA ARG A 55 4.92 3.37 6.81
C ARG A 55 5.41 1.94 6.71
N LEU A 56 6.00 1.43 7.78
CA LEU A 56 6.32 0.01 7.93
C LEU A 56 5.22 -0.64 8.76
N GLU A 57 4.48 -1.52 8.13
CA GLU A 57 3.31 -2.20 8.68
C GLU A 57 3.59 -3.69 8.81
N VAL A 58 3.04 -4.30 9.86
CA VAL A 58 2.95 -5.76 9.98
C VAL A 58 1.57 -6.17 9.55
N TRP A 59 1.55 -7.16 8.69
CA TRP A 59 0.36 -7.80 8.18
C TRP A 59 0.33 -9.26 8.61
N SER A 60 -0.87 -9.81 8.66
CA SER A 60 -1.08 -11.24 8.82
C SER A 60 -0.31 -12.01 7.74
N PRO A 61 0.11 -13.26 8.00
CA PRO A 61 0.86 -14.06 7.03
C PRO A 61 0.14 -14.23 5.69
N ASP A 62 -1.20 -14.26 5.70
CA ASP A 62 -2.05 -14.33 4.51
C ASP A 62 -2.23 -12.97 3.79
N GLY A 63 -1.68 -11.89 4.34
CA GLY A 63 -1.75 -10.53 3.79
C GLY A 63 -3.12 -9.86 3.85
N ARG A 64 -4.10 -10.46 4.55
CA ARG A 64 -5.49 -9.96 4.54
C ARG A 64 -5.77 -8.94 5.64
N GLY A 65 -5.00 -8.97 6.72
CA GLY A 65 -5.20 -8.12 7.89
C GLY A 65 -3.97 -7.30 8.22
N PHE A 66 -4.15 -5.99 8.37
CA PHE A 66 -3.19 -5.14 9.05
C PHE A 66 -3.20 -5.48 10.54
N LEU A 67 -2.01 -5.67 11.13
CA LEU A 67 -1.85 -6.02 12.54
C LEU A 67 -1.32 -4.83 13.35
N GLU A 68 -0.23 -4.21 12.91
CA GLU A 68 0.40 -3.10 13.63
C GLU A 68 1.27 -2.22 12.73
N LEU A 69 1.48 -0.97 13.14
CA LEU A 69 2.43 -0.04 12.52
C LEU A 69 3.72 -0.02 13.35
N LEU A 70 4.86 -0.34 12.75
CA LEU A 70 6.15 -0.41 13.45
C LEU A 70 6.91 0.90 13.44
N ALA A 71 6.85 1.57 12.29
CA ALA A 71 7.58 2.80 12.09
C ALA A 71 6.92 3.61 10.97
N ALA A 72 7.12 4.91 11.03
CA ALA A 72 6.84 5.80 9.94
C ALA A 72 8.01 6.77 9.76
N ALA A 73 8.29 7.15 8.52
CA ALA A 73 9.38 8.06 8.20
C ALA A 73 9.04 8.92 6.98
N GLN A 74 9.69 10.08 6.87
CA GLN A 74 9.61 10.90 5.65
C GLN A 74 10.51 10.37 4.53
N SER A 75 11.60 9.68 4.89
CA SER A 75 12.64 9.21 3.96
C SER A 75 12.53 7.71 3.73
N TYR A 76 12.69 7.32 2.47
CA TYR A 76 12.77 5.92 2.06
C TYR A 76 13.98 5.21 2.67
N GLN A 77 15.13 5.87 2.76
CA GLN A 77 16.35 5.27 3.30
C GLN A 77 16.17 4.87 4.77
N LEU A 78 15.56 5.75 5.57
CA LEU A 78 15.28 5.47 6.98
C LEU A 78 14.32 4.29 7.13
N ILE A 79 13.19 4.30 6.42
CA ILE A 79 12.21 3.21 6.56
C ILE A 79 12.77 1.88 6.05
N LYS A 80 13.64 1.90 5.03
CA LYS A 80 14.30 0.69 4.53
C LYS A 80 15.23 0.09 5.58
N LEU A 81 16.02 0.91 6.28
CA LEU A 81 16.89 0.42 7.36
C LEU A 81 16.07 -0.24 8.47
N VAL A 82 14.93 0.34 8.84
CA VAL A 82 14.03 -0.25 9.83
C VAL A 82 13.42 -1.55 9.32
N PHE A 83 13.02 -1.61 8.04
CA PHE A 83 12.53 -2.85 7.42
C PHE A 83 13.58 -3.96 7.44
N ASP A 84 14.81 -3.67 7.04
CA ASP A 84 15.92 -4.65 7.05
C ASP A 84 16.24 -5.14 8.48
N ALA A 85 16.12 -4.27 9.49
CA ALA A 85 16.28 -4.64 10.89
C ALA A 85 15.10 -5.50 11.38
N ALA A 86 13.87 -5.14 11.03
CA ALA A 86 12.66 -5.85 11.40
C ALA A 86 12.61 -7.28 10.83
N LEU A 87 13.11 -7.47 9.60
CA LEU A 87 13.25 -8.79 8.99
C LEU A 87 14.08 -9.76 9.84
N LYS A 88 15.10 -9.25 10.54
CA LYS A 88 16.00 -10.06 11.37
C LYS A 88 15.42 -10.35 12.75
N THR A 89 14.61 -9.44 13.28
CA THR A 89 14.11 -9.50 14.66
C THR A 89 12.72 -10.11 14.79
N ARG A 90 11.98 -10.26 13.68
CA ARG A 90 10.58 -10.71 13.69
C ARG A 90 10.31 -11.83 12.70
N PRO A 91 10.69 -13.07 13.04
CA PRO A 91 10.33 -14.22 12.23
C PRO A 91 8.82 -14.48 12.30
N GLY A 92 8.14 -14.47 11.14
CA GLY A 92 6.75 -14.93 11.00
C GLY A 92 5.71 -13.86 10.65
N GLY A 93 6.02 -12.58 10.79
CA GLY A 93 5.13 -11.48 10.35
C GLY A 93 5.41 -11.07 8.90
N ARG A 94 4.37 -10.79 8.10
CA ARG A 94 4.55 -10.16 6.79
C ARG A 94 4.81 -8.66 7.02
N LEU A 95 5.98 -8.19 6.64
CA LEU A 95 6.37 -6.80 6.74
C LEU A 95 6.12 -6.11 5.41
N VAL A 96 5.43 -4.97 5.45
CA VAL A 96 5.07 -4.20 4.26
C VAL A 96 5.45 -2.75 4.47
N VAL A 97 6.27 -2.20 3.57
CA VAL A 97 6.52 -0.75 3.52
C VAL A 97 5.58 -0.14 2.51
N ARG A 98 4.79 0.85 2.95
CA ARG A 98 3.87 1.61 2.11
C ARG A 98 4.25 3.06 2.00
N GLN A 99 3.96 3.65 0.84
CA GLN A 99 3.93 5.09 0.63
C GLN A 99 2.51 5.48 0.20
N GLY A 100 1.71 5.95 1.15
CA GLY A 100 0.26 6.11 0.96
C GLY A 100 -0.40 4.79 0.55
N ILE A 101 -0.97 4.75 -0.66
CA ILE A 101 -1.65 3.55 -1.18
C ILE A 101 -0.72 2.51 -1.81
N ARG A 102 0.55 2.87 -2.04
CA ARG A 102 1.49 2.03 -2.79
C ARG A 102 2.28 1.14 -1.85
N VAL A 103 2.49 -0.12 -2.21
CA VAL A 103 3.45 -1.01 -1.55
C VAL A 103 4.81 -0.81 -2.23
N VAL A 104 5.84 -0.51 -1.44
CA VAL A 104 7.20 -0.24 -1.89
C VAL A 104 8.13 -1.41 -1.57
N LEU A 105 7.97 -2.03 -0.40
CA LEU A 105 8.67 -3.25 0.00
C LEU A 105 7.67 -4.22 0.62
N ASP A 106 7.91 -5.51 0.44
CA ASP A 106 7.07 -6.58 0.95
C ASP A 106 7.94 -7.80 1.26
N SER A 107 7.82 -8.35 2.46
CA SER A 107 8.52 -9.57 2.87
C SER A 107 7.74 -10.85 2.58
N GLY A 108 6.47 -10.74 2.16
CA GLY A 108 5.63 -11.87 1.84
C GLY A 108 6.06 -12.58 0.55
N PRO A 109 5.60 -13.81 0.32
CA PRO A 109 5.80 -14.49 -0.95
C PRO A 109 5.21 -13.63 -2.09
N PRO A 110 5.86 -13.59 -3.27
CA PRO A 110 5.33 -12.88 -4.42
C PRO A 110 3.93 -13.43 -4.74
N ASP A 111 2.95 -12.53 -4.82
CA ASP A 111 1.56 -12.87 -5.11
C ASP A 111 1.47 -13.66 -6.44
N PRO A 112 1.00 -14.92 -6.44
CA PRO A 112 0.87 -15.72 -7.66
C PRO A 112 -0.17 -15.15 -8.64
N GLY A 113 -0.97 -14.16 -8.24
CA GLY A 113 -2.01 -13.51 -9.05
C GLY A 113 -1.62 -12.20 -9.73
N GLY A 114 -0.39 -11.70 -9.56
CA GLY A 114 0.22 -10.67 -10.42
C GLY A 114 -0.65 -9.49 -10.85
N ALA A 115 -1.25 -8.75 -9.92
CA ALA A 115 -1.84 -7.43 -10.23
C ALA A 115 -1.66 -6.40 -9.09
N GLY A 116 -0.69 -6.61 -8.21
CA GLY A 116 -0.22 -5.56 -7.29
C GLY A 116 0.93 -4.81 -7.94
N ASN A 117 0.83 -3.49 -8.03
CA ASN A 117 1.89 -2.57 -8.49
C ASN A 117 3.12 -2.61 -7.56
N VAL A 118 3.83 -3.74 -7.52
CA VAL A 118 5.15 -3.86 -6.92
C VAL A 118 6.13 -3.32 -7.95
N VAL A 119 6.45 -2.03 -7.84
CA VAL A 119 7.54 -1.45 -8.62
C VAL A 119 8.84 -2.00 -8.04
N ARG A 120 9.37 -3.06 -8.66
CA ARG A 120 10.74 -3.51 -8.39
C ARG A 120 11.67 -2.42 -8.91
N LEU A 121 12.24 -1.64 -8.01
CA LEU A 121 13.37 -0.78 -8.36
C LEU A 121 14.59 -1.68 -8.67
N PRO A 122 15.37 -1.34 -9.70
CA PRO A 122 16.58 -2.09 -10.00
C PRO A 122 17.52 -2.02 -8.80
N THR A 123 17.89 -3.18 -8.28
CA THR A 123 19.06 -3.31 -7.42
C THR A 123 20.26 -2.81 -8.21
N ALA A 124 20.95 -1.80 -7.67
CA ALA A 124 22.18 -1.28 -8.25
C ALA A 124 23.11 -2.48 -8.54
N GLY A 125 23.42 -2.66 -9.82
CA GLY A 125 24.20 -3.78 -10.30
C GLY A 125 25.54 -3.85 -9.60
N THR A 126 25.78 -4.99 -8.96
CA THR A 126 27.10 -5.46 -8.60
C THR A 126 27.95 -5.45 -9.86
N GLY A 127 29.07 -4.74 -9.82
CA GLY A 127 29.96 -4.58 -10.95
C GLY A 127 30.43 -5.91 -11.55
N ARG A 128 30.67 -5.89 -12.86
CA ARG A 128 31.68 -6.72 -13.49
C ARG A 128 32.62 -5.81 -14.24
N ALA A 129 33.81 -5.64 -13.67
CA ALA A 129 35.00 -5.29 -14.41
C ALA A 129 35.28 -6.39 -15.44
N ARG A 130 35.56 -5.98 -16.67
CA ARG A 130 36.52 -6.61 -17.58
C ARG A 130 36.98 -5.57 -18.59
#